data_AF-A0ABD6B613-F1
#
_entry.id   AF-A0ABD6B613-F1
#
_cell.length_a   1.000
_cell.length_b   1.000
_cell.length_c   1.000
_cell.angle_alpha   90.00
_cell.angle_beta   90.00
_cell.angle_gamma   90.00
#
_symmetry.space_group_name_H-M   'P 1'
#
loop_
_entity.id
_entity.type
_entity.pdbx_description
1 polymer ?
#
loop_
_entity_poly.entity_id
_entity_poly.type
_entity_poly.pdbx_seq_one_letter_code
_entity_poly.pdbx_strand_id
1 'polypeptide(L)' 'MATQRCDGCDRRVRIGGGIGDFWSFSNDGPTQGMDLELADGAEFFLCFDCIERLPDDRDATA' A
#
# COMPACT_ATOMS: atom_id res chain seq x y z
N MET A 1 3.44 10.09 11.79
CA MET A 1 2.55 9.37 10.87
C MET A 1 3.03 9.57 9.44
N ALA A 2 3.50 8.51 8.78
CA ALA A 2 3.87 8.56 7.37
C ALA A 2 2.65 8.24 6.50
N THR A 3 2.51 8.95 5.38
CA THR A 3 1.45 8.69 4.40
C THR A 3 2.02 8.72 3.00
N GLN A 4 1.54 7.83 2.13
CA GLN A 4 1.88 7.76 0.72
C GLN A 4 0.62 7.71 -0.14
N ARG A 5 0.71 8.12 -1.40
CA ARG A 5 -0.41 8.04 -2.34
C ARG A 5 -0.48 6.64 -2.93
N CYS A 6 -1.69 6.08 -2.96
CA CYS A 6 -1.97 4.82 -3.68
C CYS A 6 -1.92 5.06 -5.18
N ASP A 7 -1.13 4.28 -5.91
CA ASP A 7 -1.00 4.42 -7.37
C ASP A 7 -2.29 4.03 -8.12
N GLY A 8 -3.17 3.24 -7.49
CA GLY A 8 -4.44 2.81 -8.08
C GLY A 8 -5.61 3.79 -7.91
N CYS A 9 -5.64 4.59 -6.84
CA CYS A 9 -6.78 5.49 -6.56
C CYS A 9 -6.40 6.91 -6.10
N ASP A 10 -5.11 7.24 -6.09
CA ASP A 10 -4.52 8.53 -5.68
C ASP A 10 -4.81 8.95 -4.21
N ARG A 11 -5.50 8.13 -3.41
CA ARG A 11 -5.79 8.43 -2.01
C ARG A 11 -4.50 8.43 -1.19
N ARG A 12 -4.39 9.32 -0.20
CA ARG A 12 -3.36 9.24 0.84
C ARG A 12 -3.67 8.09 1.80
N VAL A 13 -2.76 7.13 1.87
CA VAL A 13 -2.83 5.91 2.68
C VAL A 13 -1.81 6.02 3.81
N ARG A 14 -2.17 5.55 4.99
CA ARG A 14 -1.22 5.46 6.11
C ARG A 14 -0.24 4.33 5.88
N ILE A 15 1.05 4.64 6.01
CA ILE A 15 2.12 3.66 6.12
C ILE A 15 2.52 3.59 7.58
N GLY A 16 2.40 2.40 8.18
CA GLY A 16 2.99 2.09 9.48
C GLY A 16 4.41 1.56 9.30
N GLY A 17 5.32 1.95 10.18
CA GLY A 17 6.72 1.48 10.18
C GLY A 17 7.77 2.58 10.30
N GLY A 18 7.39 3.84 10.56
CA GLY A 18 8.37 4.89 10.86
C GLY A 18 8.94 4.78 12.29
N ILE A 19 10.07 5.44 12.57
CA ILE A 19 10.61 5.53 13.95
C ILE A 19 9.57 6.10 14.94
N GLY A 20 8.63 6.92 14.45
CA GLY A 20 7.48 7.40 15.22
C GLY A 20 6.45 6.32 15.59
N ASP A 21 6.27 5.28 14.77
CA ASP A 21 5.42 4.12 15.10
C ASP A 21 6.15 3.15 16.05
N PHE A 22 7.49 3.11 16.02
CA PHE A 22 8.30 2.24 16.88
C PHE A 22 8.27 2.65 18.36
N TRP A 23 8.25 3.96 18.65
CA TRP A 23 8.18 4.48 20.02
C TRP A 23 6.74 4.75 20.51
N SER A 24 5.78 4.78 19.58
CA SER A 24 4.36 4.91 19.90
C SER A 24 3.67 3.56 19.73
N PHE A 25 3.68 2.75 20.80
CA PHE A 25 2.79 1.58 20.92
C PHE A 25 1.29 1.96 20.99
N SER A 26 0.94 3.22 20.72
CA SER A 26 -0.40 3.77 20.82
C SER A 26 -0.82 4.44 19.50
N ASN A 27 -1.91 3.91 18.95
CA ASN A 27 -3.10 4.63 18.49
C ASN A 27 -3.42 4.88 17.00
N ASP A 28 -2.53 4.71 16.02
CA ASP A 28 -2.88 5.10 14.64
C ASP A 28 -3.33 3.93 13.72
N GLY A 29 -3.54 2.73 14.28
CA GLY A 29 -4.08 1.55 13.58
C GLY A 29 -3.05 0.71 12.82
N PRO A 30 -3.46 -0.25 11.98
CA PRO A 30 -2.57 -1.00 11.11
C PRO A 30 -2.11 -0.17 9.89
N THR A 31 -1.10 -0.65 9.17
CA THR A 31 -0.80 -0.22 7.79
C THR A 31 -2.05 -0.37 6.93
N GLN A 32 -2.24 0.48 5.92
CA GLN A 32 -3.42 0.45 5.05
C GLN A 32 -3.07 0.17 3.57
N GLY A 33 -1.83 -0.22 3.30
CA GLY A 33 -1.31 -0.56 1.99
C GLY A 33 0.07 -1.21 2.05
N MET A 34 0.55 -1.67 0.89
CA MET A 34 1.85 -2.32 0.71
C MET A 34 2.39 -2.04 -0.70
N ASP A 35 3.71 -2.09 -0.81
CA ASP A 35 4.40 -2.13 -2.11
C ASP A 35 4.23 -3.52 -2.73
N LEU A 36 3.90 -3.53 -4.02
CA LEU A 36 3.63 -4.71 -4.84
C LEU A 36 4.48 -4.64 -6.10
N GLU A 37 5.22 -5.72 -6.35
CA GLU A 37 5.85 -5.99 -7.64
C GLU A 37 4.88 -6.80 -8.51
N LEU A 38 4.54 -6.27 -9.68
CA LEU A 38 3.69 -6.96 -10.65
C LEU A 38 4.53 -7.82 -11.61
N ALA A 39 3.86 -8.69 -12.38
CA ALA A 39 4.50 -9.66 -13.27
C ALA A 39 5.33 -9.02 -14.41
N ASP A 40 5.04 -7.78 -14.77
CA ASP A 40 5.81 -6.98 -15.73
C ASP A 40 7.06 -6.32 -15.12
N GLY A 41 7.29 -6.53 -13.81
CA GLY A 41 8.41 -5.98 -13.06
C GLY A 41 8.19 -4.55 -12.58
N ALA A 42 6.99 -3.99 -12.73
CA ALA A 42 6.67 -2.68 -12.20
C ALA A 42 6.31 -2.76 -10.71
N GLU A 43 6.83 -1.80 -9.94
CA GLU A 43 6.57 -1.64 -8.52
C GLU A 43 5.50 -0.56 -8.29
N PHE A 44 4.47 -0.89 -7.50
CA PHE A 44 3.39 0.02 -7.14
C PHE A 44 3.07 -0.04 -5.65
N PHE A 45 2.76 1.10 -5.07
CA PHE A 45 2.18 1.16 -3.73
C PHE A 45 0.65 1.19 -3.81
N LEU A 46 0.00 0.13 -3.35
CA LEU A 46 -1.46 0.00 -3.38
C LEU A 46 -2.06 -0.10 -1.98
N CYS A 47 -3.21 0.56 -1.78
CA CYS A 47 -4.03 0.35 -0.59
C CYS A 47 -4.74 -1.01 -0.66
N PHE A 48 -5.12 -1.58 0.49
CA PHE A 48 -5.80 -2.88 0.52
C PHE A 48 -7.08 -2.92 -0.34
N ASP A 49 -7.88 -1.84 -0.36
CA ASP A 49 -9.06 -1.75 -1.25
C ASP A 49 -8.73 -1.91 -2.75
N CYS A 50 -7.55 -1.46 -3.19
CA CYS A 50 -7.12 -1.56 -4.58
C CYS A 50 -6.56 -2.94 -4.89
N ILE A 51 -5.89 -3.56 -3.91
CA ILE A 51 -5.36 -4.91 -4.01
C ILE A 51 -6.52 -5.91 -4.16
N GLU A 52 -7.58 -5.76 -3.36
CA GLU A 52 -8.80 -6.59 -3.44
C GLU A 52 -9.57 -6.44 -4.77
N ARG A 53 -9.25 -5.43 -5.57
CA ARG A 53 -9.86 -5.20 -6.89
C ARG A 53 -8.99 -5.66 -8.04
N LEU A 54 -7.78 -6.14 -7.76
CA LEU A 54 -6.92 -6.68 -8.80
C LEU A 54 -7.59 -7.92 -9.43
N PRO A 55 -7.39 -8.16 -10.73
CA PRO A 55 -7.87 -9.37 -11.37
C PRO A 55 -7.17 -10.59 -10.78
N ASP A 56 -7.92 -11.60 -10.33
CA ASP A 56 -7.35 -12.80 -9.72
C ASP A 56 -6.59 -13.69 -10.73
N ASP A 57 -7.09 -13.81 -11.97
CA ASP A 57 -6.58 -14.78 -12.97
C ASP A 57 -5.90 -14.10 -14.17
N ARG A 58 -5.25 -12.95 -13.98
CA ARG A 58 -4.61 -12.22 -15.08
C ARG A 58 -3.34 -11.50 -14.62
N ASP A 59 -2.27 -11.69 -15.38
CA ASP A 59 -1.02 -10.95 -15.17
C ASP A 59 -1.16 -9.48 -15.59
N ALA A 60 -0.39 -8.62 -14.93
CA ALA A 60 -0.21 -7.24 -15.37
C ALA A 60 0.53 -7.21 -16.72
N THR A 61 0.01 -6.41 -17.65
CA THR A 61 0.60 -6.21 -18.98
C THR A 61 0.79 -4.72 -19.21
N ALA A 62 1.94 -4.35 -19.76
CA ALA A 62 2.30 -2.97 -20.12
C ALA A 62 1.48 -2.38 -21.28
#